data_AF-A0A3Q2V0L7-F1
#
_entry.id   AF-A0A3Q2V0L7-F1
#
_cell.length_a   1.000
_cell.length_b   1.000
_cell.length_c   1.000
_cell.angle_alpha   90.00
_cell.angle_beta   90.00
_cell.angle_gamma   90.00
#
_symmetry.space_group_name_H-M   'P 1'
#
loop_
_entity.id
_entity.type
_entity.pdbx_description
1 polymer ?
#
loop_
_entity_poly.entity_id
_entity_poly.type
_entity_poly.pdbx_seq_one_letter_code
_entity_poly.pdbx_strand_id
1 'polypeptide(L)'
;MAKDAGLIETNGELKVFIDQNLSPSKGVLSLVTVQPTAAPVAKQLLPKTLGPSNVNVATHMQNVPHMVIGTPQRPTVSNTILVNSPHTPSSQFLTQSQPADASPWSSGKRGKKGEKNGKGLRHFSMKVCEKVQKKGVTTYNEVADELVAEFSSSDNHMSPNDSHVYDQKNIRRRVYDALNVLMAMNIISKEKKEIKWIGLPTNSAQECQNLEVERQRRLERIKQKQSQLQELILQQIAFKNLVQRNRQTEQQANRPPPPNSIIHLPFIIVNTSKKTVIDCSISNDKFEYLFNFDSMFEIHDDIEVLKRMGMACGLEVGKCSPEDLKIARSLVPKALEPYVIGK
;
A
#
# COMPACT_ATOMS: atom_id res chain seq x y z
N MET A 1 26.99 35.81 -10.41
CA MET A 1 27.24 35.16 -9.11
C MET A 1 26.14 34.14 -8.88
N ALA A 2 26.55 32.87 -8.81
CA ALA A 2 25.70 31.71 -8.69
C ALA A 2 25.10 31.56 -7.28
N LYS A 3 23.99 30.81 -7.19
CA LYS A 3 23.72 29.92 -6.06
C LYS A 3 22.79 28.80 -6.52
N ASP A 4 23.39 27.63 -6.72
CA ASP A 4 22.76 26.32 -6.79
C ASP A 4 22.09 25.94 -5.47
N ALA A 5 20.96 25.24 -5.56
CA ALA A 5 20.54 24.23 -4.59
C ALA A 5 19.41 23.38 -5.19
N GLY A 6 19.76 22.26 -5.84
CA GLY A 6 18.82 21.22 -6.26
C GLY A 6 18.96 19.98 -5.38
N LEU A 7 17.92 19.69 -4.61
CA LEU A 7 17.80 18.54 -3.71
C LEU A 7 17.74 17.23 -4.51
N ILE A 8 18.50 16.21 -4.07
CA ILE A 8 18.45 14.84 -4.62
C ILE A 8 17.37 14.07 -3.85
N GLU A 9 16.32 13.61 -4.53
CA GLU A 9 15.42 12.56 -4.03
C GLU A 9 15.64 11.24 -4.78
N THR A 10 15.73 10.16 -4.02
CA THR A 10 16.17 8.82 -4.41
C THR A 10 15.02 7.98 -4.95
N ASN A 11 14.50 8.31 -6.13
CA ASN A 11 13.51 7.48 -6.81
C ASN A 11 13.93 7.43 -8.28
N GLY A 12 14.39 6.27 -8.77
CA GLY A 12 14.91 6.08 -10.14
C GLY A 12 13.86 6.22 -11.26
N GLU A 13 13.19 7.37 -11.29
CA GLU A 13 12.23 7.79 -12.31
C GLU A 13 12.83 8.99 -13.04
N LEU A 14 13.15 8.82 -14.33
CA LEU A 14 13.67 9.90 -15.18
C LEU A 14 12.53 10.87 -15.51
N LYS A 15 12.20 11.77 -14.59
CA LYS A 15 11.40 12.95 -14.92
C LYS A 15 12.29 13.95 -15.63
N VAL A 16 12.38 13.83 -16.96
CA VAL A 16 12.85 14.93 -17.79
C VAL A 16 11.81 16.04 -17.68
N PHE A 17 12.25 17.18 -17.18
CA PHE A 17 11.47 18.40 -16.95
C PHE A 17 10.62 18.75 -18.19
N ILE A 18 9.30 18.78 -18.03
CA ILE A 18 8.38 19.49 -18.92
C ILE A 18 8.08 20.83 -18.25
N ASP A 19 8.68 21.87 -18.83
CA ASP A 19 8.13 23.22 -19.07
C ASP A 19 9.27 24.24 -19.12
N GLN A 20 10.00 24.23 -20.25
CA GLN A 20 10.70 25.42 -20.71
C GLN A 20 10.19 25.77 -22.11
N ASN A 21 9.00 26.35 -22.16
CA ASN A 21 8.53 27.07 -23.32
C ASN A 21 8.33 28.53 -22.91
N LEU A 22 9.40 29.32 -23.00
CA LEU A 22 9.36 30.79 -22.93
C LEU A 22 10.60 31.38 -23.65
N SER A 23 10.72 31.17 -24.95
CA SER A 23 11.39 32.10 -25.88
C SER A 23 11.15 31.66 -27.34
N PRO A 24 10.66 32.54 -28.23
CA PRO A 24 10.26 32.17 -29.58
C PRO A 24 11.40 32.08 -30.61
N SER A 25 12.68 31.96 -30.22
CA SER A 25 13.75 32.05 -31.23
C SER A 25 14.97 31.13 -31.17
N LYS A 26 15.29 30.41 -30.09
CA LYS A 26 16.42 29.45 -30.07
C LYS A 26 16.22 28.40 -28.97
N GLY A 27 16.54 27.14 -29.27
CA GLY A 27 16.45 26.03 -28.30
C GLY A 27 17.83 25.40 -28.06
N VAL A 28 18.12 25.03 -26.81
CA VAL A 28 19.35 24.31 -26.45
C VAL A 28 18.96 22.99 -25.79
N LEU A 29 19.54 21.88 -26.25
CA LEU A 29 19.37 20.55 -25.67
C LEU A 29 20.72 20.01 -25.22
N SER A 30 20.84 19.68 -23.94
CA SER A 30 21.99 18.97 -23.38
C SER A 30 21.57 17.56 -22.99
N LEU A 31 22.30 16.55 -23.48
CA LEU A 31 22.07 15.15 -23.15
C LEU A 31 23.33 14.56 -22.51
N VAL A 32 23.14 13.95 -21.34
CA VAL A 32 24.18 13.20 -20.64
C VAL A 32 23.78 11.74 -20.62
N THR A 33 24.64 10.86 -21.14
CA THR A 33 24.40 9.41 -21.14
C THR A 33 25.04 8.78 -19.91
N VAL A 34 24.33 7.84 -19.28
CA VAL A 34 24.84 7.07 -18.13
C VAL A 34 24.92 5.61 -18.54
N GLN A 35 26.12 5.02 -18.55
CA GLN A 35 26.26 3.58 -18.82
C GLN A 35 25.69 2.75 -17.66
N PRO A 36 24.84 1.74 -17.92
CA PRO A 36 24.54 0.75 -16.91
C PRO A 36 25.78 -0.10 -16.66
N THR A 37 26.28 -0.09 -15.42
CA THR A 37 27.33 -1.03 -14.97
C THR A 37 26.88 -2.46 -15.24
N ALA A 38 27.66 -3.21 -16.03
CA ALA A 38 27.37 -4.57 -16.43
C ALA A 38 27.26 -5.50 -15.20
N ALA A 39 26.02 -5.88 -14.85
CA ALA A 39 25.77 -7.01 -13.95
C ALA A 39 25.94 -8.33 -14.74
N PRO A 40 26.52 -9.38 -14.14
CA PRO A 40 26.78 -10.63 -14.86
C PRO A 40 25.47 -11.33 -15.25
N VAL A 41 25.41 -11.75 -16.50
CA VAL A 41 24.32 -12.48 -17.15
C VAL A 41 23.94 -13.74 -16.36
N ALA A 42 22.78 -13.72 -15.72
CA ALA A 42 22.15 -14.91 -15.17
C ALA A 42 21.59 -15.77 -16.32
N LYS A 43 22.06 -17.01 -16.41
CA LYS A 43 21.68 -17.98 -17.45
C LYS A 43 20.18 -18.33 -17.36
N GLN A 44 19.56 -18.28 -18.52
CA GLN A 44 18.21 -18.74 -18.84
C GLN A 44 17.99 -20.21 -18.42
N LEU A 45 17.03 -20.46 -17.52
CA LEU A 45 16.57 -21.79 -17.15
C LEU A 45 15.44 -22.23 -18.11
N LEU A 46 15.70 -23.28 -18.89
CA LEU A 46 14.66 -24.12 -19.52
C LEU A 46 14.63 -25.50 -18.82
N PRO A 47 13.45 -26.11 -18.59
CA PRO A 47 13.35 -27.39 -17.90
C PRO A 47 13.36 -28.58 -18.88
N LYS A 48 14.25 -29.57 -18.67
CA LYS A 48 14.12 -30.94 -19.22
C LYS A 48 14.64 -32.01 -18.24
N THR A 49 13.68 -32.72 -17.67
CA THR A 49 13.56 -34.16 -17.32
C THR A 49 14.77 -35.11 -17.32
N LEU A 50 14.92 -35.81 -16.16
CA LEU A 50 15.31 -37.21 -15.88
C LEU A 50 16.50 -37.91 -16.58
N GLY A 51 17.45 -38.39 -15.74
CA GLY A 51 18.30 -39.56 -15.98
C GLY A 51 19.65 -39.52 -15.24
N PRO A 52 20.02 -40.48 -14.37
CA PRO A 52 21.30 -40.47 -13.65
C PRO A 52 22.35 -41.37 -14.32
N SER A 53 23.63 -40.98 -14.31
CA SER A 53 24.77 -41.88 -14.54
C SER A 53 26.04 -41.30 -13.90
N ASN A 54 26.55 -42.00 -12.90
CA ASN A 54 27.85 -41.80 -12.26
C ASN A 54 28.99 -42.25 -13.18
N VAL A 55 30.13 -41.53 -13.20
CA VAL A 55 31.46 -42.17 -13.13
C VAL A 55 32.53 -41.19 -12.60
N ASN A 56 33.26 -41.61 -11.57
CA ASN A 56 34.53 -41.05 -11.08
C ASN A 56 35.69 -41.50 -11.99
N VAL A 57 36.70 -40.64 -12.24
CA VAL A 57 38.12 -41.03 -12.33
C VAL A 57 39.01 -39.87 -11.84
N ALA A 58 39.99 -40.23 -11.00
CA ALA A 58 41.00 -39.39 -10.37
C ALA A 58 42.38 -39.54 -11.05
N THR A 59 43.40 -38.83 -10.50
CA THR A 59 44.89 -38.89 -10.73
C THR A 59 45.42 -37.86 -11.75
N HIS A 60 46.55 -37.15 -11.59
CA HIS A 60 47.73 -37.25 -10.72
C HIS A 60 48.50 -35.88 -10.67
N MET A 61 49.45 -35.79 -9.73
CA MET A 61 50.31 -34.69 -9.20
C MET A 61 51.32 -34.06 -10.21
N GLN A 62 52.13 -33.00 -10.00
CA GLN A 62 52.86 -32.48 -8.81
C GLN A 62 53.67 -31.21 -9.19
N ASN A 63 53.81 -30.19 -8.31
CA ASN A 63 55.07 -29.56 -7.82
C ASN A 63 54.94 -28.09 -7.35
N VAL A 64 55.50 -27.85 -6.15
CA VAL A 64 55.67 -26.59 -5.38
C VAL A 64 57.13 -26.56 -4.86
N PRO A 65 57.68 -25.42 -4.44
CA PRO A 65 57.94 -25.16 -2.99
C PRO A 65 57.69 -23.68 -2.58
N HIS A 66 56.96 -23.35 -1.50
CA HIS A 66 57.26 -23.30 -0.04
C HIS A 66 57.78 -21.93 0.52
N MET A 67 57.02 -21.35 1.46
CA MET A 67 57.51 -20.95 2.80
C MET A 67 56.32 -20.78 3.79
N VAL A 68 56.49 -21.25 5.02
CA VAL A 68 55.49 -21.37 6.12
C VAL A 68 56.05 -20.74 7.40
N ILE A 69 55.17 -20.24 8.30
CA ILE A 69 55.13 -20.29 9.79
C ILE A 69 54.18 -19.13 10.23
N GLY A 70 53.17 -19.24 11.12
CA GLY A 70 52.69 -20.27 12.05
C GLY A 70 51.25 -19.93 12.57
N THR A 71 50.65 -20.87 13.30
CA THR A 71 49.22 -21.09 13.71
C THR A 71 48.86 -20.45 15.09
N PRO A 72 47.66 -20.65 15.75
CA PRO A 72 46.54 -21.59 15.49
C PRO A 72 45.03 -21.17 15.73
N GLN A 73 44.13 -21.92 15.06
CA GLN A 73 42.75 -22.43 15.44
C GLN A 73 41.61 -21.44 15.85
N ARG A 74 40.28 -21.61 15.64
CA ARG A 74 39.27 -22.42 14.86
C ARG A 74 37.86 -21.77 15.19
N PRO A 75 36.67 -22.26 14.78
CA PRO A 75 35.83 -21.80 13.65
C PRO A 75 34.41 -21.21 13.98
N THR A 76 33.74 -20.74 12.91
CA THR A 76 32.27 -20.72 12.60
C THR A 76 31.28 -20.01 13.53
N VAL A 77 30.54 -19.00 13.04
CA VAL A 77 29.16 -19.11 12.48
C VAL A 77 28.67 -17.74 11.97
N SER A 78 27.97 -17.75 10.83
CA SER A 78 27.33 -16.60 10.20
C SER A 78 25.99 -16.27 10.88
N ASN A 79 25.79 -15.01 11.28
CA ASN A 79 24.48 -14.51 11.73
C ASN A 79 23.92 -13.49 10.73
N THR A 80 22.82 -13.89 10.10
CA THR A 80 21.92 -13.07 9.30
C THR A 80 21.04 -12.24 10.25
N ILE A 81 21.09 -10.91 10.15
CA ILE A 81 20.24 -9.99 10.90
C ILE A 81 19.05 -9.62 10.01
N LEU A 82 17.85 -10.08 10.36
CA LEU A 82 16.58 -9.57 9.83
C LEU A 82 15.87 -8.82 10.95
N VAL A 83 15.70 -7.51 10.74
CA VAL A 83 14.99 -6.59 11.63
C VAL A 83 13.54 -6.53 11.15
N ASN A 84 12.61 -7.16 11.90
CA ASN A 84 11.18 -6.93 11.76
C ASN A 84 10.64 -6.34 13.07
N SER A 85 10.00 -5.17 12.94
CA SER A 85 9.38 -4.40 14.00
C SER A 85 8.04 -5.03 14.46
N PRO A 86 7.73 -5.03 15.77
CA PRO A 86 6.53 -5.67 16.34
C PRO A 86 5.39 -4.66 16.54
N HIS A 87 4.12 -5.05 16.33
CA HIS A 87 2.95 -4.62 17.12
C HIS A 87 1.64 -5.29 16.62
N THR A 88 1.34 -6.48 17.15
CA THR A 88 -0.04 -7.00 17.31
C THR A 88 -0.07 -7.98 18.49
N PRO A 89 -0.96 -7.85 19.49
CA PRO A 89 -1.09 -8.85 20.54
C PRO A 89 -2.14 -9.90 20.12
N SER A 90 -1.69 -11.13 19.88
CA SER A 90 -2.57 -12.31 19.72
C SER A 90 -2.54 -13.13 21.01
N SER A 91 -3.73 -13.46 21.49
CA SER A 91 -3.99 -14.21 22.71
C SER A 91 -3.72 -15.71 22.48
N GLN A 92 -2.75 -16.28 23.18
CA GLN A 92 -2.58 -17.73 23.28
C GLN A 92 -2.31 -18.14 24.73
N PHE A 93 -3.23 -18.92 25.26
CA PHE A 93 -3.15 -19.61 26.53
C PHE A 93 -2.06 -20.69 26.46
N LEU A 94 -1.10 -20.65 27.39
CA LEU A 94 -0.24 -21.78 27.70
C LEU A 94 -0.12 -21.90 29.22
N THR A 95 -0.64 -23.01 29.71
CA THR A 95 -0.53 -23.52 31.07
C THR A 95 0.91 -23.92 31.36
N GLN A 96 1.54 -23.30 32.35
CA GLN A 96 2.71 -23.87 33.01
C GLN A 96 2.65 -23.64 34.51
N SER A 97 2.49 -24.76 35.21
CA SER A 97 2.53 -24.94 36.66
C SER A 97 3.96 -24.78 37.20
N GLN A 98 4.19 -23.86 38.14
CA GLN A 98 5.23 -23.97 39.18
C GLN A 98 4.85 -23.16 40.45
N PRO A 99 5.36 -23.56 41.63
CA PRO A 99 4.76 -23.29 42.93
C PRO A 99 5.26 -21.99 43.58
N ALA A 100 4.54 -21.64 44.65
CA ALA A 100 4.61 -20.40 45.41
C ALA A 100 5.98 -20.10 46.07
N ASP A 101 6.39 -18.84 45.97
CA ASP A 101 7.20 -18.16 46.98
C ASP A 101 6.45 -16.92 47.47
N ALA A 102 6.23 -16.87 48.77
CA ALA A 102 5.45 -15.84 49.45
C ALA A 102 6.33 -14.61 49.74
N SER A 103 5.85 -13.42 49.33
CA SER A 103 6.37 -12.15 49.84
C SER A 103 5.47 -11.62 50.97
N PRO A 104 6.03 -11.31 52.15
CA PRO A 104 5.28 -11.01 53.36
C PRO A 104 5.05 -9.49 53.50
N TRP A 105 4.07 -8.94 52.80
CA TRP A 105 3.54 -7.62 53.16
C TRP A 105 2.08 -7.43 52.74
N SER A 106 1.17 -8.09 53.45
CA SER A 106 -0.27 -7.76 53.42
C SER A 106 -0.96 -8.27 54.69
N SER A 107 -0.55 -7.74 55.84
CA SER A 107 -1.38 -7.78 57.04
C SER A 107 -2.48 -6.74 56.91
N GLY A 108 -3.67 -7.20 56.49
CA GLY A 108 -4.86 -6.38 56.34
C GLY A 108 -6.12 -7.20 56.09
N LYS A 109 -6.41 -8.19 56.95
CA LYS A 109 -7.72 -8.86 56.98
C LYS A 109 -8.80 -7.85 57.39
N ARG A 110 -9.68 -7.48 56.44
CA ARG A 110 -11.13 -7.31 56.65
C ARG A 110 -11.84 -7.13 55.31
N GLY A 111 -12.66 -8.12 54.94
CA GLY A 111 -13.70 -7.97 53.92
C GLY A 111 -13.88 -9.17 53.00
N LYS A 112 -14.87 -10.03 53.30
CA LYS A 112 -15.46 -11.04 52.39
C LYS A 112 -15.51 -10.53 50.94
N LYS A 113 -14.72 -11.12 50.04
CA LYS A 113 -14.88 -10.98 48.58
C LYS A 113 -16.10 -11.81 48.16
N GLY A 114 -17.29 -11.35 48.51
CA GLY A 114 -18.56 -11.87 48.00
C GLY A 114 -18.95 -11.10 46.74
N GLU A 115 -19.34 -11.84 45.70
CA GLU A 115 -20.27 -11.58 44.58
C GLU A 115 -20.96 -10.19 44.44
N LYS A 116 -20.25 -9.07 44.63
CA LYS A 116 -20.77 -7.70 44.46
C LYS A 116 -20.47 -7.13 43.08
N ASN A 117 -20.13 -7.97 42.11
CA ASN A 117 -19.66 -7.53 40.78
C ASN A 117 -20.74 -6.84 39.91
N GLY A 118 -22.01 -6.77 40.35
CA GLY A 118 -23.13 -6.21 39.58
C GLY A 118 -23.97 -5.12 40.27
N LYS A 119 -23.62 -4.64 41.46
CA LYS A 119 -24.47 -3.66 42.20
C LYS A 119 -23.81 -2.28 42.40
N GLY A 120 -22.72 -1.97 41.68
CA GLY A 120 -22.01 -0.69 41.76
C GLY A 120 -22.55 0.39 40.82
N LEU A 121 -22.20 1.67 41.06
CA LEU A 121 -22.63 2.80 40.23
C LEU A 121 -22.23 2.63 38.75
N ARG A 122 -21.07 2.02 38.46
CA ARG A 122 -20.64 1.70 37.09
C ARG A 122 -21.66 0.81 36.37
N HIS A 123 -22.19 -0.20 37.06
CA HIS A 123 -23.17 -1.12 36.47
C HIS A 123 -24.52 -0.44 36.27
N PHE A 124 -24.99 0.33 37.26
CA PHE A 124 -26.22 1.12 37.11
C PHE A 124 -26.11 2.17 36.02
N SER A 125 -24.96 2.85 35.89
CA SER A 125 -24.74 3.85 34.83
C SER A 125 -24.77 3.21 33.44
N MET A 126 -24.16 2.03 33.29
CA MET A 126 -24.22 1.25 32.06
C MET A 126 -25.67 0.85 31.72
N LYS A 127 -26.41 0.31 32.68
CA LYS A 127 -27.81 -0.10 32.50
C LYS A 127 -28.76 1.06 32.21
N VAL A 128 -28.58 2.20 32.88
CA VAL A 128 -29.32 3.44 32.60
C VAL A 128 -29.03 3.93 31.18
N CYS A 129 -27.77 3.92 30.75
CA CYS A 129 -27.38 4.32 29.40
C CYS A 129 -28.01 3.41 28.34
N GLU A 130 -27.92 2.09 28.48
CA GLU A 130 -28.54 1.09 27.60
C GLU A 130 -30.06 1.31 27.50
N LYS A 131 -30.71 1.59 28.63
CA LYS A 131 -32.16 1.73 28.70
C LYS A 131 -32.66 2.99 28.01
N VAL A 132 -32.00 4.12 28.25
CA VAL A 132 -32.34 5.39 27.58
C VAL A 132 -32.04 5.29 26.08
N GLN A 133 -30.94 4.66 25.68
CA GLN A 133 -30.61 4.41 24.27
C GLN A 133 -31.66 3.57 23.56
N LYS A 134 -32.11 2.46 24.18
CA LYS A 134 -33.09 1.54 23.58
C LYS A 134 -34.47 2.18 23.42
N LYS A 135 -34.88 3.00 24.39
CA LYS A 135 -36.20 3.65 24.37
C LYS A 135 -36.22 4.91 23.51
N GLY A 136 -35.08 5.60 23.35
CA GLY A 136 -34.98 6.86 22.63
C GLY A 136 -35.56 8.04 23.40
N VAL A 137 -36.81 7.93 23.86
CA VAL A 137 -37.48 8.89 24.75
C VAL A 137 -38.08 8.13 25.94
N THR A 138 -37.83 8.58 27.16
CA THR A 138 -38.26 7.89 28.39
C THR A 138 -38.40 8.88 29.56
N THR A 139 -38.76 8.39 30.75
CA THR A 139 -38.83 9.20 31.97
C THR A 139 -38.01 8.57 33.10
N TYR A 140 -37.68 9.38 34.12
CA TYR A 140 -36.94 8.89 35.28
C TYR A 140 -37.62 7.68 35.96
N ASN A 141 -38.94 7.75 36.18
CA ASN A 141 -39.67 6.69 36.87
C ASN A 141 -39.67 5.41 36.05
N GLU A 142 -39.88 5.51 34.73
CA GLU A 142 -39.86 4.38 33.82
C GLU A 142 -38.50 3.67 33.82
N VAL A 143 -37.39 4.41 33.72
CA VAL A 143 -36.04 3.83 33.81
C VAL A 143 -35.79 3.21 35.18
N ALA A 144 -36.18 3.88 36.26
CA ALA A 144 -35.94 3.39 37.61
C ALA A 144 -36.76 2.12 37.92
N ASP A 145 -38.02 2.07 37.53
CA ASP A 145 -38.92 0.96 37.82
C ASP A 145 -38.57 -0.29 37.00
N GLU A 146 -38.15 -0.12 35.74
CA GLU A 146 -37.64 -1.24 34.95
C GLU A 146 -36.35 -1.82 35.51
N LEU A 147 -35.42 -0.98 35.99
CA LEU A 147 -34.19 -1.47 36.62
C LEU A 147 -34.48 -2.14 37.96
N VAL A 148 -35.45 -1.67 38.74
CA VAL A 148 -35.85 -2.35 39.97
C VAL A 148 -36.46 -3.72 39.66
N ALA A 149 -37.30 -3.82 38.62
CA ALA A 149 -37.89 -5.08 38.18
C ALA A 149 -36.83 -6.08 37.71
N GLU A 150 -35.91 -5.66 36.81
CA GLU A 150 -34.85 -6.53 36.27
C GLU A 150 -33.95 -7.13 37.36
N PHE A 151 -33.60 -6.34 38.37
CA PHE A 151 -32.72 -6.78 39.46
C PHE A 151 -33.46 -7.54 40.57
N SER A 152 -34.79 -7.37 40.67
CA SER A 152 -35.62 -8.17 41.59
C SER A 152 -35.94 -9.55 41.00
N SER A 153 -36.09 -9.66 39.67
CA SER A 153 -36.36 -10.94 38.98
C SER A 153 -35.13 -11.83 38.80
N SER A 154 -33.92 -11.30 38.94
CA SER A 154 -32.67 -12.04 38.80
C SER A 154 -32.16 -12.66 40.11
N ASP A 155 -32.77 -12.33 41.25
CA ASP A 155 -32.43 -12.83 42.58
C ASP A 155 -33.45 -13.88 43.04
N ASN A 156 -33.41 -15.08 42.43
CA ASN A 156 -34.38 -16.15 42.72
C ASN A 156 -34.06 -16.96 44.00
N HIS A 157 -33.20 -16.47 44.88
CA HIS A 157 -32.84 -17.18 46.12
C HIS A 157 -32.52 -16.25 47.30
N MET A 158 -33.46 -15.41 47.74
CA MET A 158 -33.62 -15.08 49.17
C MET A 158 -34.90 -14.27 49.46
N SER A 159 -35.58 -14.58 50.56
CA SER A 159 -36.47 -13.66 51.29
C SER A 159 -35.79 -13.30 52.62
N PRO A 160 -35.97 -12.10 53.21
CA PRO A 160 -37.27 -11.42 53.35
C PRO A 160 -37.31 -9.95 52.90
N ASN A 161 -38.49 -9.60 52.37
CA ASN A 161 -39.16 -8.31 52.08
C ASN A 161 -38.42 -6.96 52.30
N ASP A 162 -37.64 -6.79 53.36
CA ASP A 162 -36.94 -5.53 53.66
C ASP A 162 -35.79 -5.25 52.69
N SER A 163 -35.06 -6.28 52.26
CA SER A 163 -33.92 -6.09 51.34
C SER A 163 -34.34 -5.53 49.99
N HIS A 164 -35.53 -5.90 49.49
CA HIS A 164 -36.07 -5.38 48.23
C HIS A 164 -36.39 -3.88 48.31
N VAL A 165 -36.86 -3.39 49.46
CA VAL A 165 -37.15 -1.96 49.67
C VAL A 165 -35.86 -1.14 49.72
N TYR A 166 -34.81 -1.67 50.34
CA TYR A 166 -33.49 -1.02 50.37
C TYR A 166 -32.83 -1.00 48.99
N ASP A 167 -32.91 -2.10 48.24
CA ASP A 167 -32.37 -2.17 46.88
C ASP A 167 -33.14 -1.23 45.94
N GLN A 168 -34.46 -1.10 46.08
CA GLN A 168 -35.25 -0.14 45.32
C GLN A 168 -34.84 1.32 45.58
N LYS A 169 -34.67 1.71 46.84
CA LYS A 169 -34.20 3.06 47.21
C LYS A 169 -32.78 3.32 46.70
N ASN A 170 -31.91 2.30 46.77
CA ASN A 170 -30.54 2.38 46.29
C ASN A 170 -30.48 2.58 44.77
N ILE A 171 -31.19 1.73 44.01
CA ILE A 171 -31.26 1.81 42.54
C ILE A 171 -31.76 3.19 42.12
N ARG A 172 -32.87 3.66 42.71
CA ARG A 172 -33.42 5.00 42.44
C ARG A 172 -32.38 6.11 42.64
N ARG A 173 -31.63 6.08 43.75
CA ARG A 173 -30.56 7.05 43.99
C ARG A 173 -29.46 6.98 42.93
N ARG A 174 -29.06 5.79 42.50
CA ARG A 174 -28.01 5.58 41.50
C ARG A 174 -28.45 5.97 40.09
N VAL A 175 -29.73 5.81 39.75
CA VAL A 175 -30.30 6.28 38.48
C VAL A 175 -30.15 7.80 38.35
N TYR A 176 -30.41 8.56 39.41
CA TYR A 176 -30.15 10.00 39.40
C TYR A 176 -28.68 10.36 39.20
N ASP A 177 -27.76 9.66 39.88
CA ASP A 177 -26.31 9.89 39.70
C ASP A 177 -25.91 9.67 38.23
N ALA A 178 -26.37 8.58 37.62
CA ALA A 178 -26.07 8.24 36.25
C ALA A 178 -26.65 9.27 35.26
N LEU A 179 -27.94 9.61 35.40
CA LEU A 179 -28.60 10.55 34.49
C LEU A 179 -27.97 11.95 34.53
N ASN A 180 -27.56 12.43 35.71
CA ASN A 180 -26.93 13.75 35.84
C ASN A 180 -25.58 13.80 35.10
N VAL A 181 -24.77 12.75 35.21
CA VAL A 181 -23.49 12.67 34.48
C VAL A 181 -23.72 12.50 32.98
N LEU A 182 -24.65 11.64 32.57
CA LEU A 182 -24.99 11.47 31.15
C LEU A 182 -25.50 12.76 30.52
N MET A 183 -26.26 13.57 31.27
CA MET A 183 -26.72 14.89 30.84
C MET A 183 -25.58 15.89 30.74
N ALA A 184 -24.67 15.92 31.73
CA ALA A 184 -23.50 16.78 31.71
C ALA A 184 -22.53 16.45 30.55
N MET A 185 -22.46 15.18 30.16
CA MET A 185 -21.69 14.70 29.00
C MET A 185 -22.42 14.87 27.67
N ASN A 186 -23.59 15.52 27.65
CA ASN A 186 -24.45 15.71 26.49
C ASN A 186 -24.83 14.39 25.78
N ILE A 187 -24.90 13.29 26.54
CA ILE A 187 -25.31 11.96 26.04
C ILE A 187 -26.84 11.86 25.98
N ILE A 188 -27.51 12.53 26.92
CA ILE A 188 -28.96 12.58 27.03
C ILE A 188 -29.40 14.04 27.28
N SER A 189 -30.61 14.38 26.84
CA SER A 189 -31.28 15.63 27.19
C SER A 189 -32.38 15.35 28.20
N LYS A 190 -32.62 16.26 29.14
CA LYS A 190 -33.76 16.19 30.07
C LYS A 190 -34.58 17.47 29.98
N GLU A 191 -35.83 17.33 29.55
CA GLU A 191 -36.80 18.41 29.49
C GLU A 191 -37.96 18.09 30.44
N LYS A 192 -38.05 18.80 31.57
CA LYS A 192 -39.00 18.52 32.65
C LYS A 192 -38.94 17.05 33.11
N LYS A 193 -39.93 16.23 32.73
CA LYS A 193 -40.02 14.79 33.06
C LYS A 193 -39.50 13.88 31.94
N GLU A 194 -39.31 14.42 30.75
CA GLU A 194 -38.91 13.70 29.55
C GLU A 194 -37.38 13.65 29.43
N ILE A 195 -36.85 12.47 29.13
CA ILE A 195 -35.43 12.19 28.93
C ILE A 195 -35.27 11.66 27.51
N LYS A 196 -34.45 12.33 26.69
CA LYS A 196 -34.17 11.96 25.30
C LYS A 196 -32.74 11.48 25.15
N TRP A 197 -32.55 10.40 24.42
CA TRP A 197 -31.24 9.96 23.96
C TRP A 197 -30.69 10.92 22.90
N ILE A 198 -29.52 11.50 23.14
CA ILE A 198 -28.81 12.34 22.15
C ILE A 198 -27.78 11.48 21.41
N GLY A 199 -26.99 10.69 22.15
CA GLY A 199 -25.88 9.89 21.60
C GLY A 199 -24.57 10.15 22.35
N LEU A 200 -23.61 9.22 22.29
CA LEU A 200 -22.32 9.40 22.95
C LEU A 200 -21.55 10.58 22.31
N PRO A 201 -20.93 11.49 23.08
CA PRO A 201 -20.14 12.61 22.56
C PRO A 201 -19.11 12.07 21.56
N THR A 202 -19.18 12.66 20.38
CA THR A 202 -18.91 12.05 19.08
C THR A 202 -17.42 11.87 18.80
N ASN A 203 -16.95 10.62 18.78
CA ASN A 203 -15.82 10.19 17.96
C ASN A 203 -16.30 9.88 16.51
N SER A 204 -17.54 9.43 16.35
CA SER A 204 -18.06 8.94 15.06
C SER A 204 -18.21 9.99 13.96
N ALA A 205 -18.54 11.25 14.28
CA ALA A 205 -18.68 12.31 13.26
C ALA A 205 -17.30 12.76 12.71
N GLN A 206 -16.31 12.91 13.60
CA GLN A 206 -14.94 13.22 13.21
C GLN A 206 -14.29 12.02 12.48
N GLU A 207 -14.54 10.79 12.94
CA GLU A 207 -14.15 9.58 12.23
C GLU A 207 -14.77 9.49 10.84
N CYS A 208 -16.06 9.82 10.70
CA CYS A 208 -16.73 9.87 9.40
C CYS A 208 -16.05 10.87 8.46
N GLN A 209 -15.73 12.07 8.94
CA GLN A 209 -15.00 13.07 8.15
C GLN A 209 -13.59 12.58 7.76
N ASN A 210 -12.86 11.98 8.70
CA ASN A 210 -11.53 11.42 8.43
C ASN A 210 -11.60 10.27 7.41
N LEU A 211 -12.62 9.41 7.51
CA LEU A 211 -12.88 8.34 6.55
C LEU A 211 -13.23 8.87 5.16
N GLU A 212 -13.98 9.97 5.06
CA GLU A 212 -14.27 10.59 3.76
C GLU A 212 -13.01 11.18 3.11
N VAL A 213 -12.15 11.82 3.90
CA VAL A 213 -10.85 12.32 3.40
C VAL A 213 -9.95 11.17 2.92
N GLU A 214 -9.86 10.08 3.69
CA GLU A 214 -9.09 8.90 3.28
C GLU A 214 -9.71 8.19 2.06
N ARG A 215 -11.05 8.14 1.97
CA ARG A 215 -11.77 7.66 0.80
C ARG A 215 -11.40 8.48 -0.43
N GLN A 216 -11.42 9.81 -0.33
CA GLN A 216 -11.05 10.69 -1.44
C GLN A 216 -9.60 10.48 -1.86
N ARG A 217 -8.67 10.34 -0.91
CA ARG A 217 -7.27 10.03 -1.18
C ARG A 217 -7.08 8.69 -1.89
N ARG A 218 -7.86 7.67 -1.50
CA ARG A 218 -7.83 6.36 -2.15
C ARG A 218 -8.40 6.40 -3.56
N LEU A 219 -9.50 7.14 -3.77
CA LEU A 219 -10.09 7.32 -5.10
C LEU A 219 -9.10 7.96 -6.07
N GLU A 220 -8.41 9.02 -5.66
CA GLU A 220 -7.38 9.66 -6.50
C GLU A 220 -6.23 8.71 -6.82
N ARG A 221 -5.75 7.95 -5.83
CA ARG A 221 -4.71 6.93 -6.05
C ARG A 221 -5.18 5.82 -6.99
N ILE A 222 -6.44 5.38 -6.90
CA ILE A 222 -7.01 4.39 -7.80
C ILE A 222 -7.04 4.93 -9.23
N LYS A 223 -7.49 6.18 -9.42
CA LYS A 223 -7.51 6.84 -10.74
C LYS A 223 -6.12 6.91 -11.36
N GLN A 224 -5.10 7.32 -10.59
CA GLN A 224 -3.72 7.36 -11.06
C GLN A 224 -3.21 5.97 -11.47
N LYS A 225 -3.45 4.95 -10.62
CA LYS A 225 -3.06 3.57 -10.92
C LYS A 225 -3.80 2.99 -12.12
N GLN A 226 -5.07 3.36 -12.33
CA GLN A 226 -5.81 2.97 -13.52
C GLN A 226 -5.20 3.55 -14.80
N SER A 227 -4.83 4.84 -14.78
CA SER A 227 -4.15 5.47 -15.92
C SER A 227 -2.78 4.85 -16.18
N GLN A 228 -1.98 4.60 -15.13
CA GLN A 228 -0.69 3.90 -15.25
C GLN A 228 -0.86 2.48 -15.82
N LEU A 229 -1.87 1.73 -15.36
CA LEU A 229 -2.16 0.40 -15.88
C LEU A 229 -2.53 0.44 -17.36
N GLN A 230 -3.36 1.40 -17.78
CA GLN A 230 -3.73 1.58 -19.18
C GLN A 230 -2.49 1.87 -20.04
N GLU A 231 -1.62 2.76 -19.58
CA GLU A 231 -0.38 3.08 -20.29
C GLU A 231 0.53 1.84 -20.44
N LEU A 232 0.69 1.04 -19.38
CA LEU A 232 1.45 -0.22 -19.43
C LEU A 232 0.83 -1.25 -20.38
N ILE A 233 -0.50 -1.33 -20.43
CA ILE A 233 -1.21 -2.20 -21.37
C ILE A 233 -0.95 -1.75 -22.81
N LEU A 234 -1.01 -0.46 -23.10
CA LEU A 234 -0.71 0.10 -24.42
C LEU A 234 0.74 -0.20 -24.83
N GLN A 235 1.69 0.01 -23.93
CA GLN A 235 3.11 -0.31 -24.14
C GLN A 235 3.30 -1.80 -24.47
N GLN A 236 2.67 -2.69 -23.70
CA GLN A 236 2.75 -4.13 -23.93
C GLN A 236 2.19 -4.53 -25.31
N ILE A 237 1.03 -3.98 -25.67
CA ILE A 237 0.39 -4.23 -26.98
C ILE A 237 1.32 -3.73 -28.08
N ALA A 238 1.77 -2.47 -28.00
CA ALA A 238 2.62 -1.85 -29.00
C ALA A 238 3.94 -2.61 -29.21
N PHE A 239 4.61 -2.99 -28.12
CA PHE A 239 5.86 -3.73 -28.18
C PHE A 239 5.68 -5.12 -28.81
N LYS A 240 4.69 -5.90 -28.35
CA LYS A 240 4.44 -7.24 -28.90
C LYS A 240 4.00 -7.18 -30.36
N ASN A 241 3.18 -6.19 -30.71
CA ASN A 241 2.71 -5.98 -32.07
C ASN A 241 3.88 -5.65 -33.01
N LEU A 242 4.79 -4.75 -32.59
CA LEU A 242 6.02 -4.45 -33.33
C LEU A 242 6.88 -5.69 -33.56
N VAL A 243 7.12 -6.48 -32.50
CA VAL A 243 7.90 -7.73 -32.60
C VAL A 243 7.25 -8.73 -33.55
N GLN A 244 5.93 -8.90 -33.47
CA GLN A 244 5.19 -9.80 -34.36
C GLN A 244 5.26 -9.35 -35.81
N ARG A 245 5.03 -8.06 -36.08
CA ARG A 245 5.13 -7.47 -37.42
C ARG A 245 6.53 -7.67 -38.01
N ASN A 246 7.57 -7.31 -37.25
CA ASN A 246 8.95 -7.43 -37.73
C ASN A 246 9.33 -8.89 -37.98
N ARG A 247 8.92 -9.81 -37.10
CA ARG A 247 9.12 -11.27 -37.30
C ARG A 247 8.46 -11.75 -38.60
N GLN A 248 7.24 -11.30 -38.91
CA GLN A 248 6.57 -11.68 -40.15
C GLN A 248 7.28 -11.11 -41.38
N THR A 249 7.72 -9.85 -41.32
CA THR A 249 8.48 -9.21 -42.41
C THR A 249 9.80 -9.93 -42.68
N GLU A 250 10.55 -10.29 -41.63
CA GLU A 250 11.80 -11.04 -41.75
C GLU A 250 11.60 -12.44 -42.33
N GLN A 251 10.52 -13.13 -41.93
CA GLN A 251 10.15 -14.43 -42.48
C GLN A 251 9.78 -14.35 -43.97
N GLN A 252 9.06 -13.31 -44.39
CA GLN A 252 8.68 -13.11 -45.79
C GLN A 252 9.89 -12.74 -46.66
N ALA A 253 10.79 -11.90 -46.16
CA ALA A 253 12.02 -11.51 -46.85
C ALA A 253 13.12 -12.59 -46.78
N ASN A 254 12.94 -13.60 -45.91
CA ASN A 254 13.91 -14.64 -45.56
C ASN A 254 15.32 -14.10 -45.20
N ARG A 255 15.39 -12.86 -44.71
CA ARG A 255 16.63 -12.17 -44.38
C ARG A 255 16.36 -11.05 -43.37
N PRO A 256 17.23 -10.85 -42.37
CA PRO A 256 17.16 -9.68 -41.50
C PRO A 256 17.47 -8.38 -42.26
N PRO A 257 16.91 -7.24 -41.83
CA PRO A 257 17.20 -5.95 -42.46
C PRO A 257 18.68 -5.57 -42.28
N PRO A 258 19.24 -4.75 -43.18
CA PRO A 258 20.57 -4.19 -43.03
C PRO A 258 20.74 -3.44 -41.68
N PRO A 259 21.93 -3.48 -41.05
CA PRO A 259 22.13 -2.90 -39.72
C PRO A 259 21.95 -1.37 -39.69
N ASN A 260 22.21 -0.68 -40.82
CA ASN A 260 22.06 0.77 -40.95
C ASN A 260 20.61 1.23 -41.22
N SER A 261 19.67 0.31 -41.40
CA SER A 261 18.25 0.63 -41.61
C SER A 261 17.37 0.33 -40.39
N ILE A 262 17.97 0.04 -39.24
CA ILE A 262 17.26 -0.37 -38.02
C ILE A 262 17.66 0.55 -36.86
N ILE A 263 16.70 0.91 -36.04
CA ILE A 263 16.91 1.56 -34.75
C ILE A 263 16.32 0.63 -33.69
N HIS A 264 17.16 0.16 -32.77
CA HIS A 264 16.73 -0.70 -31.66
C HIS A 264 16.20 0.14 -30.51
N LEU A 265 15.19 -0.38 -29.80
CA LEU A 265 14.75 0.18 -28.52
C LEU A 265 15.79 -0.14 -27.42
N PRO A 266 15.97 0.73 -26.40
CA PRO A 266 15.28 2.01 -26.22
C PRO A 266 15.94 3.16 -27.00
N PHE A 267 15.14 4.11 -27.47
CA PHE A 267 15.63 5.33 -28.14
C PHE A 267 14.71 6.52 -27.88
N ILE A 268 15.24 7.72 -28.10
CA ILE A 268 14.46 8.95 -28.18
C ILE A 268 14.63 9.58 -29.57
N ILE A 269 13.59 10.25 -30.07
CA ILE A 269 13.62 10.99 -31.33
C ILE A 269 13.50 12.47 -31.02
N VAL A 270 14.43 13.25 -31.57
CA VAL A 270 14.32 14.71 -31.62
C VAL A 270 13.94 15.09 -33.04
N ASN A 271 12.77 15.70 -33.23
CA ASN A 271 12.32 16.19 -34.53
C ASN A 271 12.34 17.72 -34.57
N THR A 272 12.71 18.27 -35.71
CA THR A 272 12.67 19.72 -35.98
C THR A 272 12.40 19.95 -37.47
N SER A 273 12.18 21.21 -37.86
CA SER A 273 12.01 21.59 -39.26
C SER A 273 13.24 21.23 -40.09
N LYS A 274 13.03 20.84 -41.36
CA LYS A 274 14.12 20.57 -42.31
C LYS A 274 15.00 21.80 -42.60
N LYS A 275 14.53 23.00 -42.23
CA LYS A 275 15.24 24.27 -42.40
C LYS A 275 16.06 24.68 -41.17
N THR A 276 15.89 23.98 -40.05
CA THR A 276 16.58 24.28 -38.78
C THR A 276 18.07 24.02 -38.91
N VAL A 277 18.89 24.98 -38.53
CA VAL A 277 20.33 24.81 -38.38
C VAL A 277 20.60 24.22 -37.00
N ILE A 278 21.35 23.11 -36.98
CA ILE A 278 21.70 22.39 -35.76
C ILE A 278 23.23 22.42 -35.62
N ASP A 279 23.69 22.98 -34.51
CA ASP A 279 25.10 22.90 -34.09
C ASP A 279 25.23 21.86 -32.97
N CYS A 280 26.18 20.93 -33.11
CA CYS A 280 26.35 19.79 -32.22
C CYS A 280 27.79 19.74 -31.71
N SER A 281 27.93 19.83 -30.38
CA SER A 281 29.20 19.63 -29.68
C SER A 281 29.14 18.31 -28.92
N ILE A 282 30.15 17.46 -29.13
CA ILE A 282 30.24 16.13 -28.53
C ILE A 282 31.53 16.06 -27.74
N SER A 283 31.42 15.64 -26.49
CA SER A 283 32.56 15.27 -25.64
C SER A 283 33.41 14.13 -26.25
N ASN A 284 34.70 14.07 -25.93
CA ASN A 284 35.60 13.05 -26.47
C ASN A 284 35.18 11.62 -26.09
N ASP A 285 34.62 11.47 -24.90
CA ASP A 285 34.13 10.21 -24.34
C ASP A 285 32.71 9.86 -24.79
N LYS A 286 32.04 10.78 -25.50
CA LYS A 286 30.66 10.67 -25.97
C LYS A 286 29.65 10.49 -24.83
N PHE A 287 29.97 10.96 -23.64
CA PHE A 287 28.99 10.95 -22.54
C PHE A 287 28.10 12.19 -22.56
N GLU A 288 28.62 13.32 -23.02
CA GLU A 288 27.91 14.59 -23.11
C GLU A 288 27.74 15.04 -24.57
N TYR A 289 26.51 15.44 -24.89
CA TYR A 289 26.12 16.04 -26.15
C TYR A 289 25.42 17.38 -25.89
N LEU A 290 25.78 18.39 -26.67
CA LEU A 290 25.13 19.69 -26.66
C LEU A 290 24.65 20.02 -28.08
N PHE A 291 23.34 20.17 -28.24
CA PHE A 291 22.71 20.57 -29.48
C PHE A 291 22.13 21.98 -29.35
N ASN A 292 22.53 22.87 -30.24
CA ASN A 292 21.96 24.21 -30.39
C ASN A 292 21.08 24.22 -31.64
N PHE A 293 19.82 24.55 -31.47
CA PHE A 293 18.83 24.69 -32.53
C PHE A 293 18.49 26.16 -32.73
N ASP A 294 18.49 26.62 -33.98
CA ASP A 294 18.02 27.97 -34.32
C ASP A 294 16.48 28.08 -34.41
N SER A 295 15.77 26.98 -34.18
CA SER A 295 14.31 26.88 -34.20
C SER A 295 13.81 25.87 -33.15
N MET A 296 12.48 25.75 -33.03
CA MET A 296 11.85 24.80 -32.12
C MET A 296 12.11 23.35 -32.55
N PHE A 297 12.13 22.46 -31.57
CA PHE A 297 12.21 21.02 -31.74
C PHE A 297 11.22 20.34 -30.77
N GLU A 298 10.90 19.09 -31.04
CA GLU A 298 10.12 18.25 -30.12
C GLU A 298 10.90 16.97 -29.82
N ILE A 299 10.61 16.36 -28.68
CA ILE A 299 11.23 15.11 -28.23
C ILE A 299 10.12 14.08 -28.06
N HIS A 300 10.29 12.90 -28.65
CA HIS A 300 9.37 11.78 -28.55
C HIS A 300 10.15 10.56 -28.05
N ASP A 301 9.60 9.87 -27.04
CA ASP A 301 10.14 8.59 -26.59
C ASP A 301 9.72 7.45 -27.55
N ASP A 302 10.41 6.32 -27.47
CA ASP A 302 10.15 5.17 -28.36
C ASP A 302 8.69 4.69 -28.30
N ILE A 303 8.07 4.66 -27.12
CA ILE A 303 6.67 4.28 -26.90
C ILE A 303 5.72 5.19 -27.67
N GLU A 304 5.95 6.50 -27.64
CA GLU A 304 5.12 7.48 -28.36
C GLU A 304 5.27 7.30 -29.87
N VAL A 305 6.48 7.02 -30.35
CA VAL A 305 6.72 6.68 -31.76
C VAL A 305 5.96 5.40 -32.14
N LEU A 306 6.00 4.36 -31.30
CA LEU A 306 5.27 3.11 -31.53
C LEU A 306 3.75 3.34 -31.59
N LYS A 307 3.19 4.17 -30.72
CA LYS A 307 1.77 4.56 -30.75
C LYS A 307 1.41 5.24 -32.07
N ARG A 308 2.19 6.23 -32.50
CA ARG A 308 1.98 6.94 -33.79
C ARG A 308 2.16 6.05 -35.01
N MET A 309 2.96 5.00 -34.91
CA MET A 309 3.07 3.95 -35.95
C MET A 309 1.85 3.03 -36.00
N GLY A 310 0.85 3.21 -35.13
CA GLY A 310 -0.34 2.37 -35.02
C GLY A 310 -0.09 1.05 -34.31
N MET A 311 1.05 0.87 -33.62
CA MET A 311 1.37 -0.40 -32.96
C MET A 311 0.45 -0.66 -31.75
N ALA A 312 -0.11 0.40 -31.16
CA ALA A 312 -1.08 0.33 -30.07
C ALA A 312 -2.54 0.12 -30.55
N CYS A 313 -2.76 -0.23 -31.83
CA CYS A 313 -4.08 -0.56 -32.37
C CYS A 313 -5.12 0.59 -32.29
N GLY A 314 -4.68 1.86 -32.20
CA GLY A 314 -5.56 3.03 -32.08
C GLY A 314 -6.27 3.14 -30.72
N LEU A 315 -5.88 2.33 -29.74
CA LEU A 315 -6.46 2.32 -28.40
C LEU A 315 -6.15 3.59 -27.61
N GLU A 316 -5.04 4.26 -27.94
CA GLU A 316 -4.61 5.51 -27.32
C GLU A 316 -5.55 6.69 -27.60
N VAL A 317 -6.29 6.66 -28.73
CA VAL A 317 -7.28 7.69 -29.11
C VAL A 317 -8.72 7.16 -29.01
N GLY A 318 -8.92 5.90 -28.58
CA GLY A 318 -10.22 5.24 -28.57
C GLY A 318 -10.80 4.93 -29.96
N LYS A 319 -9.96 4.96 -31.01
CA LYS A 319 -10.34 4.69 -32.40
C LYS A 319 -9.78 3.34 -32.83
N CYS A 320 -10.37 2.27 -32.30
CA CYS A 320 -9.93 0.89 -32.56
C CYS A 320 -10.95 0.16 -33.46
N SER A 321 -10.49 -0.40 -34.58
CA SER A 321 -11.33 -1.26 -35.43
C SER A 321 -11.63 -2.59 -34.72
N PRO A 322 -12.73 -3.30 -35.05
CA PRO A 322 -13.05 -4.57 -34.40
C PRO A 322 -11.97 -5.64 -34.63
N GLU A 323 -11.26 -5.59 -35.76
CA GLU A 323 -10.12 -6.44 -36.07
C GLU A 323 -8.91 -6.11 -35.19
N ASP A 324 -8.55 -4.83 -35.09
CA ASP A 324 -7.43 -4.36 -34.26
C ASP A 324 -7.68 -4.64 -32.78
N LEU A 325 -8.93 -4.56 -32.34
CA LEU A 325 -9.34 -4.85 -30.99
C LEU A 325 -9.18 -6.33 -30.64
N LYS A 326 -9.49 -7.21 -31.59
CA LYS A 326 -9.26 -8.65 -31.46
C LYS A 326 -7.77 -8.96 -31.35
N ILE A 327 -6.94 -8.28 -32.15
CA ILE A 327 -5.48 -8.40 -32.08
C ILE A 327 -4.98 -7.92 -30.72
N ALA A 328 -5.36 -6.71 -30.30
CA ALA A 328 -4.97 -6.13 -29.02
C ALA A 328 -5.30 -7.04 -27.83
N ARG A 329 -6.51 -7.62 -27.79
CA ARG A 329 -6.92 -8.60 -26.76
C ARG A 329 -6.04 -9.84 -26.76
N SER A 330 -5.62 -10.33 -27.92
CA SER A 330 -4.75 -11.51 -28.02
C SER A 330 -3.32 -11.26 -27.51
N LEU A 331 -2.87 -10.00 -27.47
CA LEU A 331 -1.52 -9.61 -27.06
C LEU A 331 -1.40 -9.40 -25.54
N VAL A 332 -2.53 -9.31 -24.82
CA VAL A 332 -2.58 -9.17 -23.36
C VAL A 332 -3.00 -10.47 -22.67
N PRO A 333 -2.63 -10.69 -21.40
CA PRO A 333 -3.16 -11.80 -20.61
C PRO A 333 -4.68 -11.68 -20.42
N LYS A 334 -5.38 -12.82 -20.32
CA LYS A 334 -6.85 -12.88 -20.15
C LYS A 334 -7.39 -12.02 -19.00
N ALA A 335 -6.64 -11.90 -17.90
CA ALA A 335 -7.03 -11.08 -16.75
C ALA A 335 -7.06 -9.57 -17.05
N LEU A 336 -6.33 -9.13 -18.08
CA LEU A 336 -6.23 -7.72 -18.48
C LEU A 336 -7.13 -7.36 -19.67
N GLU A 337 -7.75 -8.34 -20.35
CA GLU A 337 -8.70 -8.11 -21.45
C GLU A 337 -9.82 -7.11 -21.12
N PRO A 338 -10.42 -7.11 -19.90
CA PRO A 338 -11.44 -6.12 -19.54
C PRO A 338 -10.95 -4.67 -19.51
N TYR A 339 -9.64 -4.45 -19.43
CA TYR A 339 -9.01 -3.13 -19.32
C TYR A 339 -8.49 -2.61 -20.67
N VAL A 340 -8.55 -3.41 -21.75
CA VAL A 340 -8.10 -3.02 -23.09
C VAL A 340 -9.01 -1.96 -23.71
N ILE A 341 -10.31 -2.07 -23.47
CA ILE A 341 -11.27 -1.02 -23.79
C ILE A 341 -11.48 -0.27 -22.47
N GLY A 342 -10.89 0.91 -22.33
CA GLY A 342 -11.23 1.80 -21.22
C GLY A 342 -12.75 1.96 -21.18
N LYS A 343 -13.37 1.58 -20.06
CA LYS A 343 -14.78 1.89 -19.83
C LYS A 343 -14.99 3.38 -19.68
#